data_AF-A0A7W9BJN3-F1
#
_entry.id   AF-A0A7W9BJN3-F1
#
_cell.length_a   1.000
_cell.length_b   1.000
_cell.length_c   1.000
_cell.angle_alpha   90.00
_cell.angle_beta   90.00
_cell.angle_gamma   90.00
#
_symmetry.space_group_name_H-M   'P 1'
#
loop_
_entity.id
_entity.type
_entity.pdbx_description
1 polymer ?
#
loop_
_entity_poly.entity_id
_entity_poly.type
_entity_poly.pdbx_seq_one_letter_code
_entity_poly.pdbx_strand_id
1 'polypeptide(L)'
;MKTMTLTALATVTLLSACGGSGSNPFDDVSEDFTAERGDVTANADGSYTIVDGGETIELAAGSVASSGVKTAVGGDLDITSFANDDVTLIGGYSGDLPFSGVIVGNAGNAPTGNATFTGGYTYITPDGTNTGDVILDFDLLDMDIESRDDNIFEVDGEVAADGTISGTVEYNDVETGFTGGFYGENTVGGAFDSETASGVFYGTK
;
A
#
# COMPACT_ATOMS: atom_id res chain seq x y z
N MET A 1 -45.24 -17.69 -22.40
CA MET A 1 -43.94 -16.99 -22.34
C MET A 1 -43.17 -17.55 -21.16
N LYS A 2 -42.03 -18.19 -21.40
CA LYS A 2 -41.21 -18.83 -20.36
C LYS A 2 -40.02 -17.91 -20.08
N THR A 3 -39.97 -17.34 -18.88
CA THR A 3 -38.84 -16.50 -18.44
C THR A 3 -37.67 -17.41 -18.12
N MET A 4 -36.57 -17.28 -18.86
CA MET A 4 -35.29 -17.92 -18.53
C MET A 4 -34.50 -16.95 -17.64
N THR A 5 -34.27 -17.34 -16.40
CA THR A 5 -33.36 -16.65 -15.49
C THR A 5 -31.96 -17.22 -15.74
N LEU A 6 -31.07 -16.41 -16.32
CA LEU A 6 -29.67 -16.74 -16.52
C LEU A 6 -28.90 -16.30 -15.27
N THR A 7 -28.52 -17.24 -14.43
CA THR A 7 -27.60 -16.98 -13.31
C THR A 7 -26.18 -17.09 -13.84
N ALA A 8 -25.54 -15.95 -14.10
CA ALA A 8 -24.11 -15.91 -14.39
C ALA A 8 -23.36 -16.15 -13.07
N LEU A 9 -22.77 -17.35 -12.93
CA LEU A 9 -21.77 -17.62 -11.90
C LEU A 9 -20.49 -16.88 -12.33
N ALA A 10 -20.16 -15.78 -11.66
CA ALA A 10 -18.84 -15.18 -11.79
C ALA A 10 -17.84 -16.11 -11.09
N THR A 11 -17.06 -16.84 -11.88
CA THR A 11 -15.92 -17.59 -11.38
C THR A 11 -14.89 -16.59 -10.90
N VAL A 12 -14.78 -16.38 -9.59
CA VAL A 12 -13.64 -15.71 -8.98
C VAL A 12 -12.46 -16.67 -9.18
N THR A 13 -11.62 -16.39 -10.16
CA THR A 13 -10.28 -16.98 -10.22
C THR A 13 -9.52 -16.46 -9.02
N LEU A 14 -9.43 -17.28 -7.97
CA LEU A 14 -8.43 -17.08 -6.93
C LEU A 14 -7.07 -17.08 -7.63
N LEU A 15 -6.45 -15.90 -7.76
CA LEU A 15 -5.04 -15.80 -8.05
C LEU A 15 -4.34 -16.57 -6.93
N SER A 16 -3.73 -17.71 -7.28
CA SER A 16 -2.73 -18.29 -6.42
C SER A 16 -1.54 -17.34 -6.45
N ALA A 17 -1.48 -16.41 -5.50
CA ALA A 17 -0.23 -15.73 -5.17
C ALA A 17 0.78 -16.85 -4.94
N CYS A 18 1.75 -16.96 -5.85
CA CYS A 18 2.84 -17.92 -5.70
C CYS A 18 3.62 -17.43 -4.49
N GLY A 19 3.39 -18.06 -3.34
CA GLY A 19 4.13 -17.83 -2.09
C GLY A 19 5.59 -18.18 -2.29
N GLY A 20 6.34 -17.28 -2.92
CA GLY A 20 7.76 -17.16 -2.69
C GLY A 20 7.90 -16.55 -1.30
N SER A 21 8.58 -17.24 -0.39
CA SER A 21 9.12 -16.66 0.83
C SER A 21 10.26 -15.68 0.47
N GLY A 22 9.96 -14.68 -0.36
CA GLY A 22 10.84 -13.55 -0.55
C GLY A 22 10.84 -12.81 0.77
N SER A 23 12.01 -12.71 1.39
CA SER A 23 12.24 -11.69 2.41
C SER A 23 11.68 -10.38 1.89
N ASN A 24 10.81 -9.73 2.67
CA ASN A 24 10.34 -8.41 2.33
C ASN A 24 11.58 -7.52 2.14
N PRO A 25 11.84 -6.97 0.94
CA PRO A 25 13.04 -6.15 0.72
C PRO A 25 13.03 -4.88 1.58
N PHE A 26 11.92 -4.60 2.28
CA PHE A 26 11.72 -3.45 3.16
C PHE A 26 11.91 -3.78 4.66
N ASP A 27 12.33 -4.99 5.04
CA ASP A 27 12.62 -5.34 6.46
C ASP A 27 13.90 -4.64 7.01
N ASP A 28 14.67 -3.92 6.18
CA ASP A 28 16.01 -3.37 6.52
C ASP A 28 16.08 -1.83 6.57
N VAL A 29 14.94 -1.11 6.55
CA VAL A 29 14.91 0.38 6.49
C VAL A 29 14.63 1.11 7.81
N SER A 30 14.57 0.41 8.94
CA SER A 30 14.34 1.04 10.25
C SER A 30 15.59 0.93 11.16
N GLU A 31 16.48 1.93 11.14
CA GLU A 31 17.58 1.98 12.13
C GLU A 31 17.19 2.63 13.48
N ASP A 32 15.94 3.05 13.73
CA ASP A 32 15.58 3.61 15.06
C ASP A 32 14.12 3.43 15.53
N PHE A 33 13.38 2.44 15.01
CA PHE A 33 12.11 2.01 15.64
C PHE A 33 12.30 0.65 16.33
N THR A 34 12.44 0.66 17.65
CA THR A 34 12.71 -0.54 18.49
C THR A 34 11.45 -1.31 18.90
N ALA A 35 10.33 -1.13 18.19
CA ALA A 35 9.16 -1.98 18.32
C ALA A 35 8.85 -2.58 16.94
N GLU A 36 8.80 -3.91 16.84
CA GLU A 36 8.23 -4.69 15.73
C GLU A 36 6.78 -4.22 15.49
N ARG A 37 6.61 -3.11 14.78
CA ARG A 37 5.31 -2.50 14.51
C ARG A 37 5.00 -2.66 13.03
N GLY A 38 3.84 -3.25 12.77
CA GLY A 38 3.08 -3.04 11.56
C GLY A 38 3.44 -3.93 10.38
N ASP A 39 4.35 -4.89 10.52
CA ASP A 39 4.71 -5.77 9.41
C ASP A 39 3.50 -6.54 8.90
N VAL A 40 3.21 -6.35 7.62
CA VAL A 40 2.13 -7.05 6.93
C VAL A 40 2.73 -8.13 6.04
N THR A 41 2.44 -9.39 6.35
CA THR A 41 2.87 -10.55 5.56
C THR A 41 1.68 -11.20 4.85
N ALA A 42 1.84 -11.63 3.60
CA ALA A 42 0.85 -12.45 2.92
C ALA A 42 0.99 -13.94 3.27
N ASN A 43 -0.13 -14.59 3.55
CA ASN A 43 -0.21 -16.03 3.80
C ASN A 43 -0.53 -16.80 2.50
N ALA A 44 -0.18 -18.09 2.48
CA ALA A 44 -0.37 -18.94 1.30
C ALA A 44 -1.85 -19.19 0.92
N ASP A 45 -2.78 -18.92 1.83
CA ASP A 45 -4.22 -19.01 1.60
C ASP A 45 -4.85 -17.67 1.13
N GLY A 46 -4.02 -16.65 0.91
CA GLY A 46 -4.42 -15.31 0.50
C GLY A 46 -4.86 -14.40 1.64
N SER A 47 -4.85 -14.87 2.89
CA SER A 47 -5.00 -14.00 4.06
C SER A 47 -3.72 -13.19 4.32
N TYR A 48 -3.79 -12.24 5.24
CA TYR A 48 -2.66 -11.41 5.63
C TYR A 48 -2.45 -11.46 7.14
N THR A 49 -1.21 -11.41 7.56
CA THR A 49 -0.78 -11.40 8.95
C THR A 49 -0.21 -10.02 9.24
N ILE A 50 -0.78 -9.31 10.21
CA ILE A 50 -0.21 -8.07 10.75
C ILE A 50 0.47 -8.42 12.08
N VAL A 51 1.72 -8.03 12.24
CA VAL A 51 2.42 -8.10 13.53
C VAL A 51 2.39 -6.72 14.19
N ASP A 52 1.66 -6.60 15.30
CA ASP A 52 1.51 -5.35 16.05
C ASP A 52 1.96 -5.56 17.50
N GLY A 53 3.14 -5.03 17.85
CA GLY A 53 3.62 -5.07 19.23
C GLY A 53 3.78 -6.49 19.80
N GLY A 54 4.03 -7.47 18.93
CA GLY A 54 4.13 -8.90 19.26
C GLY A 54 2.81 -9.68 19.24
N GLU A 55 1.68 -9.02 18.94
CA GLU A 55 0.42 -9.69 18.61
C GLU A 55 0.30 -9.93 17.10
N THR A 56 -0.37 -11.03 16.73
CA THR A 56 -0.60 -11.40 15.33
C THR A 56 -2.09 -11.29 15.01
N ILE A 57 -2.42 -10.49 14.02
CA ILE A 57 -3.79 -10.29 13.54
C ILE A 57 -3.91 -10.90 12.14
N GLU A 58 -4.83 -11.85 11.97
CA GLU A 58 -5.14 -12.42 10.65
C GLU A 58 -6.27 -11.63 9.96
N LEU A 59 -5.97 -11.06 8.80
CA LEU A 59 -6.93 -10.45 7.88
C LEU A 59 -7.32 -11.46 6.80
N ALA A 60 -8.62 -11.73 6.67
CA ALA A 60 -9.11 -12.54 5.55
C ALA A 60 -8.84 -11.86 4.20
N ALA A 61 -8.55 -12.65 3.16
CA ALA A 61 -8.30 -12.17 1.79
C ALA A 61 -9.37 -11.18 1.29
N GLY A 62 -10.64 -11.42 1.65
CA GLY A 62 -11.77 -10.59 1.23
C GLY A 62 -11.81 -9.19 1.88
N SER A 63 -11.04 -8.95 2.94
CA SER A 63 -11.00 -7.68 3.65
C SER A 63 -10.19 -6.61 2.91
N VAL A 64 -9.26 -7.01 2.04
CA VAL A 64 -8.32 -6.13 1.31
C VAL A 64 -8.84 -5.78 -0.10
N ALA A 65 -10.13 -6.00 -0.35
CA ALA A 65 -10.71 -5.89 -1.69
C ALA A 65 -11.22 -4.48 -2.07
N SER A 66 -11.20 -3.51 -1.15
CA SER A 66 -11.78 -2.18 -1.37
C SER A 66 -10.71 -1.10 -1.42
N SER A 67 -10.30 -0.74 -2.64
CA SER A 67 -9.36 0.35 -2.88
C SER A 67 -9.88 1.66 -2.28
N GLY A 68 -9.09 2.24 -1.38
CA GLY A 68 -9.29 3.58 -0.83
C GLY A 68 -10.54 3.79 0.04
N VAL A 69 -11.07 2.71 0.64
CA VAL A 69 -12.16 2.82 1.63
C VAL A 69 -11.71 2.25 2.95
N LYS A 70 -11.74 3.09 4.01
CA LYS A 70 -11.59 2.62 5.39
C LYS A 70 -12.70 1.63 5.70
N THR A 71 -12.29 0.39 6.01
CA THR A 71 -13.17 -0.74 6.25
C THR A 71 -12.89 -1.30 7.62
N ALA A 72 -13.92 -1.35 8.45
CA ALA A 72 -13.87 -2.05 9.74
C ALA A 72 -13.90 -3.55 9.48
N VAL A 73 -12.83 -4.27 9.87
CA VAL A 73 -12.67 -5.71 9.61
C VAL A 73 -13.11 -6.55 10.82
N GLY A 74 -13.30 -5.91 11.98
CA GLY A 74 -13.79 -6.52 13.21
C GLY A 74 -12.97 -6.11 14.42
N GLY A 75 -13.59 -6.07 15.60
CA GLY A 75 -12.94 -5.49 16.79
C GLY A 75 -12.65 -4.01 16.56
N ASP A 76 -11.45 -3.58 16.97
CA ASP A 76 -10.95 -2.21 16.79
C ASP A 76 -10.02 -2.09 15.58
N LEU A 77 -10.20 -2.97 14.57
CA LEU A 77 -9.36 -3.03 13.37
C LEU A 77 -10.03 -2.32 12.18
N ASP A 78 -9.40 -1.24 11.73
CA ASP A 78 -9.78 -0.49 10.54
C ASP A 78 -8.66 -0.53 9.51
N ILE A 79 -8.98 -0.80 8.24
CA ILE A 79 -7.96 -0.86 7.17
C ILE A 79 -8.35 -0.07 5.93
N THR A 80 -7.35 0.39 5.20
CA THR A 80 -7.42 0.79 3.80
C THR A 80 -6.44 -0.05 3.00
N SER A 81 -6.67 -0.18 1.70
CA SER A 81 -5.74 -0.89 0.83
C SER A 81 -5.79 -0.38 -0.59
N PHE A 82 -4.77 -0.76 -1.36
CA PHE A 82 -4.77 -0.77 -2.81
C PHE A 82 -4.23 -2.12 -3.25
N ALA A 83 -4.93 -2.82 -4.14
CA ALA A 83 -4.50 -4.11 -4.63
C ALA A 83 -4.67 -4.23 -6.14
N ASN A 84 -3.65 -4.74 -6.81
CA ASN A 84 -3.69 -5.24 -8.18
C ASN A 84 -2.90 -6.56 -8.29
N ASP A 85 -2.67 -7.04 -9.51
CA ASP A 85 -1.95 -8.31 -9.73
C ASP A 85 -0.48 -8.25 -9.31
N ASP A 86 0.12 -7.05 -9.22
CA ASP A 86 1.55 -6.84 -8.97
C ASP A 86 1.86 -6.45 -7.52
N VAL A 87 0.94 -5.77 -6.83
CA VAL A 87 1.16 -5.28 -5.46
C VAL A 87 -0.13 -5.22 -4.66
N THR A 88 0.01 -5.44 -3.35
CA THR A 88 -1.00 -5.08 -2.35
C THR A 88 -0.38 -4.15 -1.32
N LEU A 89 -0.94 -2.94 -1.20
CA LEU A 89 -0.58 -1.92 -0.22
C LEU A 89 -1.66 -1.91 0.85
N ILE A 90 -1.28 -1.88 2.12
CA ILE A 90 -2.21 -1.87 3.26
C ILE A 90 -1.78 -0.78 4.23
N GLY A 91 -2.76 0.00 4.70
CA GLY A 91 -2.61 0.88 5.86
C GLY A 91 -3.78 0.63 6.81
N GLY A 92 -3.60 0.77 8.11
CA GLY A 92 -4.68 0.53 9.06
C GLY A 92 -4.42 1.03 10.47
N TYR A 93 -5.39 0.73 11.34
CA TYR A 93 -5.32 0.87 12.79
C TYR A 93 -5.73 -0.42 13.47
N SER A 94 -4.99 -0.80 14.50
CA SER A 94 -5.37 -1.78 15.50
C SER A 94 -5.58 -1.03 16.82
N GLY A 95 -6.83 -0.72 17.16
CA GLY A 95 -7.14 0.21 18.23
C GLY A 95 -6.63 1.62 17.91
N ASP A 96 -5.72 2.13 18.74
CA ASP A 96 -5.07 3.44 18.54
C ASP A 96 -3.70 3.32 17.84
N LEU A 97 -3.29 2.12 17.43
CA LEU A 97 -1.98 1.87 16.85
C LEU A 97 -2.07 1.79 15.32
N PRO A 98 -1.48 2.73 14.58
CA PRO A 98 -1.40 2.64 13.14
C PRO A 98 -0.39 1.57 12.70
N PHE A 99 -0.62 1.01 11.51
CA PHE A 99 0.31 0.12 10.82
C PHE A 99 0.25 0.34 9.32
N SER A 100 1.29 -0.03 8.61
CA SER A 100 1.30 -0.02 7.15
C SER A 100 2.16 -1.15 6.60
N GLY A 101 1.91 -1.56 5.36
CA GLY A 101 2.70 -2.60 4.75
C GLY A 101 2.53 -2.73 3.25
N VAL A 102 3.57 -3.28 2.64
CA VAL A 102 3.69 -3.49 1.20
C VAL A 102 3.92 -4.97 0.94
N ILE A 103 3.04 -5.58 0.17
CA ILE A 103 3.15 -6.97 -0.25
C ILE A 103 3.39 -7.00 -1.75
N VAL A 104 4.57 -7.47 -2.11
CA VAL A 104 5.03 -7.52 -3.50
C VAL A 104 4.57 -8.83 -4.15
N GLY A 105 3.71 -8.73 -5.16
CA GLY A 105 3.40 -9.84 -6.06
C GLY A 105 4.43 -9.95 -7.19
N ASN A 106 4.72 -8.83 -7.83
CA ASN A 106 5.65 -8.71 -8.95
C ASN A 106 6.41 -7.38 -8.89
N ALA A 107 7.68 -7.44 -8.47
CA ALA A 107 8.54 -6.26 -8.42
C ALA A 107 8.80 -5.71 -9.83
N GLY A 108 8.65 -4.40 -9.99
CA GLY A 108 8.97 -3.66 -11.20
C GLY A 108 10.36 -3.02 -11.11
N ASN A 109 10.96 -2.72 -12.25
CA ASN A 109 12.15 -1.86 -12.28
C ASN A 109 11.73 -0.39 -12.42
N ALA A 110 12.56 0.53 -11.93
CA ALA A 110 12.37 1.95 -12.22
C ALA A 110 12.33 2.21 -13.75
N PRO A 111 11.53 3.19 -14.22
CA PRO A 111 11.47 3.56 -15.63
C PRO A 111 12.85 3.92 -16.20
N THR A 112 13.11 3.58 -17.46
CA THR A 112 14.37 3.94 -18.14
C THR A 112 14.41 5.39 -18.67
N GLY A 113 13.53 6.24 -18.15
CA GLY A 113 13.33 7.63 -18.55
C GLY A 113 12.23 8.25 -17.71
N ASN A 114 12.17 9.58 -17.69
CA ASN A 114 11.18 10.30 -16.89
C ASN A 114 9.77 9.80 -17.18
N ALA A 115 8.97 9.66 -16.13
CA ALA A 115 7.64 9.08 -16.21
C ALA A 115 6.69 9.83 -15.27
N THR A 116 5.42 9.88 -15.66
CA THR A 116 4.34 10.40 -14.82
C THR A 116 3.39 9.25 -14.51
N PHE A 117 2.96 9.17 -13.26
CA PHE A 117 1.98 8.22 -12.78
C PHE A 117 0.79 8.99 -12.22
N THR A 118 -0.42 8.56 -12.55
CA THR A 118 -1.65 9.14 -12.00
C THR A 118 -2.38 8.08 -11.20
N GLY A 119 -2.79 8.42 -9.99
CA GLY A 119 -3.57 7.54 -9.14
C GLY A 119 -4.17 8.30 -7.98
N GLY A 120 -4.09 7.74 -6.78
CA GLY A 120 -4.66 8.35 -5.59
C GLY A 120 -3.95 7.96 -4.31
N TYR A 121 -4.38 8.60 -3.23
CA TYR A 121 -3.97 8.28 -1.88
C TYR A 121 -5.17 8.00 -0.99
N THR A 122 -4.91 7.34 0.13
CA THR A 122 -5.84 7.22 1.23
C THR A 122 -5.10 7.41 2.53
N TYR A 123 -5.48 8.46 3.26
CA TYR A 123 -4.97 8.82 4.57
C TYR A 123 -6.04 8.51 5.60
N ILE A 124 -5.75 7.66 6.56
CA ILE A 124 -6.67 7.26 7.61
C ILE A 124 -6.17 7.71 8.98
N THR A 125 -7.13 8.06 9.83
CA THR A 125 -6.94 8.29 11.26
C THR A 125 -7.96 7.45 12.04
N PRO A 126 -7.87 7.36 13.39
CA PRO A 126 -8.92 6.71 14.17
C PRO A 126 -10.30 7.35 13.91
N ASP A 127 -10.33 8.67 13.71
CA ASP A 127 -11.56 9.46 13.57
C ASP A 127 -12.08 9.57 12.14
N GLY A 128 -11.30 9.22 11.12
CA GLY A 128 -11.72 9.49 9.75
C GLY A 128 -10.83 8.95 8.65
N THR A 129 -11.16 9.36 7.43
CA THR A 129 -10.50 8.96 6.20
C THR A 129 -10.57 10.10 5.21
N ASN A 130 -9.43 10.39 4.60
CA ASN A 130 -9.31 11.33 3.50
C ASN A 130 -8.72 10.59 2.30
N THR A 131 -9.27 10.86 1.14
CA THR A 131 -8.84 10.29 -0.13
C THR A 131 -8.72 11.40 -1.14
N GLY A 132 -7.76 11.30 -2.05
CA GLY A 132 -7.63 12.24 -3.14
C GLY A 132 -6.81 11.64 -4.28
N ASP A 133 -6.74 12.40 -5.37
CA ASP A 133 -5.89 12.06 -6.49
C ASP A 133 -4.44 12.46 -6.19
N VAL A 134 -3.49 11.73 -6.77
CA VAL A 134 -2.07 12.08 -6.74
C VAL A 134 -1.46 11.89 -8.13
N ILE A 135 -0.59 12.82 -8.51
CA ILE A 135 0.23 12.74 -9.72
C ILE A 135 1.68 12.71 -9.26
N LEU A 136 2.37 11.63 -9.60
CA LEU A 136 3.76 11.39 -9.24
C LEU A 136 4.63 11.48 -10.48
N ASP A 137 5.73 12.23 -10.39
CA ASP A 137 6.74 12.34 -11.43
C ASP A 137 8.02 11.67 -10.97
N PHE A 138 8.54 10.78 -11.81
CA PHE A 138 9.85 10.17 -11.64
C PHE A 138 10.87 10.90 -12.52
N ASP A 139 11.96 11.41 -11.93
CA ASP A 139 13.11 11.91 -12.66
C ASP A 139 14.25 10.88 -12.69
N LEU A 140 14.65 10.47 -13.89
CA LEU A 140 15.75 9.51 -14.05
C LEU A 140 17.12 10.10 -13.68
N LEU A 141 17.29 11.42 -13.84
CA LEU A 141 18.58 12.07 -13.59
C LEU A 141 18.88 12.14 -12.11
N ASP A 142 17.88 12.50 -11.33
CA ASP A 142 17.99 12.69 -9.88
C ASP A 142 17.62 11.41 -9.11
N MET A 143 17.01 10.42 -9.78
CA MET A 143 16.56 9.14 -9.21
C MET A 143 15.61 9.37 -8.04
N ASP A 144 14.62 10.22 -8.25
CA ASP A 144 13.61 10.59 -7.27
C ASP A 144 12.19 10.40 -7.81
N ILE A 145 11.23 10.41 -6.90
CA ILE A 145 9.80 10.51 -7.19
C ILE A 145 9.20 11.63 -6.36
N GLU A 146 8.51 12.55 -7.02
CA GLU A 146 7.88 13.70 -6.38
C GLU A 146 6.41 13.84 -6.80
N SER A 147 5.57 14.33 -5.90
CA SER A 147 4.23 14.80 -6.28
C SER A 147 4.33 16.09 -7.10
N ARG A 148 3.64 16.15 -8.24
CA ARG A 148 3.74 17.28 -9.19
C ARG A 148 3.24 18.64 -8.67
N ASP A 149 2.32 18.64 -7.71
CA ASP A 149 1.63 19.84 -7.24
C ASP A 149 1.73 19.97 -5.71
N ASP A 150 1.78 21.21 -5.22
CA ASP A 150 1.66 21.62 -3.80
C ASP A 150 0.22 21.36 -3.33
N ASN A 151 -0.04 20.07 -3.09
CA ASN A 151 -1.34 19.53 -2.71
C ASN A 151 -1.35 19.24 -1.22
N ILE A 152 -2.55 19.03 -0.68
CA ILE A 152 -2.72 18.57 0.71
C ILE A 152 -2.00 17.24 0.99
N PHE A 153 -1.65 16.45 -0.04
CA PHE A 153 -0.88 15.22 0.07
C PHE A 153 0.32 15.28 -0.87
N GLU A 154 1.52 15.27 -0.29
CA GLU A 154 2.79 15.35 -1.02
C GLU A 154 3.60 14.06 -0.81
N VAL A 155 4.35 13.68 -1.83
CA VAL A 155 5.27 12.53 -1.81
C VAL A 155 6.62 13.03 -2.28
N ASP A 156 7.66 12.75 -1.51
CA ASP A 156 9.06 13.00 -1.85
C ASP A 156 9.84 11.74 -1.51
N GLY A 157 10.44 11.08 -2.50
CA GLY A 157 11.13 9.82 -2.28
C GLY A 157 12.34 9.60 -3.18
N GLU A 158 13.36 8.97 -2.61
CA GLU A 158 14.55 8.50 -3.33
C GLU A 158 14.30 7.11 -3.90
N VAL A 159 14.76 6.88 -5.13
CA VAL A 159 14.59 5.62 -5.87
C VAL A 159 15.91 4.86 -5.90
N ALA A 160 15.93 3.69 -5.27
CA ALA A 160 17.07 2.78 -5.33
C ALA A 160 17.18 2.07 -6.69
N ALA A 161 18.36 1.51 -6.96
CA ALA A 161 18.65 0.86 -8.24
C ALA A 161 17.79 -0.39 -8.54
N ASP A 162 17.19 -1.00 -7.51
CA ASP A 162 16.29 -2.15 -7.63
C ASP A 162 14.81 -1.75 -7.76
N GLY A 163 14.50 -0.45 -7.82
CA GLY A 163 13.14 0.08 -7.93
C GLY A 163 12.42 0.25 -6.58
N THR A 164 13.10 0.01 -5.46
CA THR A 164 12.63 0.38 -4.12
C THR A 164 12.57 1.90 -3.99
N ILE A 165 11.54 2.40 -3.28
CA ILE A 165 11.36 3.82 -3.00
C ILE A 165 11.24 4.00 -1.49
N SER A 166 11.99 4.96 -0.95
CA SER A 166 11.90 5.39 0.44
C SER A 166 11.94 6.91 0.52
N GLY A 167 11.15 7.49 1.41
CA GLY A 167 11.07 8.94 1.53
C GLY A 167 10.02 9.37 2.54
N THR A 168 9.45 10.54 2.32
CA THR A 168 8.40 11.12 3.15
C THR A 168 7.10 11.32 2.38
N VAL A 169 5.99 11.22 3.11
CA VAL A 169 4.71 11.75 2.70
C VAL A 169 4.32 12.86 3.67
N GLU A 170 3.73 13.93 3.14
CA GLU A 170 3.20 15.03 3.95
C GLU A 170 1.70 15.15 3.73
N TYR A 171 0.93 15.24 4.83
CA TYR A 171 -0.51 15.54 4.77
C TYR A 171 -0.89 16.65 5.75
N ASN A 172 -1.33 17.82 5.26
CA ASN A 172 -1.64 19.00 6.08
C ASN A 172 -0.53 19.33 7.11
N ASP A 173 0.71 19.55 6.65
CA ASP A 173 1.87 19.86 7.51
C ASP A 173 2.31 18.72 8.45
N VAL A 174 1.80 17.49 8.26
CA VAL A 174 2.22 16.29 8.99
C VAL A 174 3.04 15.39 8.08
N GLU A 175 4.35 15.38 8.33
CA GLU A 175 5.32 14.55 7.59
C GLU A 175 5.51 13.19 8.28
N THR A 176 5.60 12.12 7.48
CA THR A 176 5.97 10.80 7.96
C THR A 176 6.70 9.99 6.89
N GLY A 177 7.49 9.01 7.31
CA GLY A 177 8.22 8.14 6.38
C GLY A 177 7.28 7.17 5.67
N PHE A 178 7.66 6.73 4.47
CA PHE A 178 6.98 5.66 3.76
C PHE A 178 7.97 4.65 3.17
N THR A 179 7.46 3.46 2.86
CA THR A 179 8.14 2.47 2.03
C THR A 179 7.29 2.12 0.82
N GLY A 180 7.94 1.91 -0.32
CA GLY A 180 7.25 1.70 -1.59
C GLY A 180 8.16 1.21 -2.69
N GLY A 181 7.67 1.27 -3.92
CA GLY A 181 8.40 0.76 -5.07
C GLY A 181 7.65 0.86 -6.39
N PHE A 182 8.34 0.44 -7.44
CA PHE A 182 7.72 0.11 -8.72
C PHE A 182 7.25 -1.35 -8.73
N TYR A 183 6.08 -1.59 -9.29
CA TYR A 183 5.45 -2.90 -9.37
C TYR A 183 4.93 -3.17 -10.78
N GLY A 184 5.17 -4.39 -11.27
CA GLY A 184 4.87 -4.74 -12.65
C GLY A 184 5.51 -3.79 -13.66
N GLU A 185 4.80 -3.50 -14.75
CA GLU A 185 5.29 -2.62 -15.82
C GLU A 185 4.91 -1.15 -15.61
N ASN A 186 3.83 -0.85 -14.90
CA ASN A 186 3.20 0.48 -14.92
C ASN A 186 2.68 0.95 -13.56
N THR A 187 3.00 0.28 -12.45
CA THR A 187 2.50 0.67 -11.12
C THR A 187 3.63 1.25 -10.28
N VAL A 188 3.32 2.29 -9.53
CA VAL A 188 4.14 2.80 -8.42
C VAL A 188 3.24 2.97 -7.20
N GLY A 189 3.78 2.81 -6.01
CA GLY A 189 3.02 3.09 -4.79
C GLY A 189 3.83 2.83 -3.53
N GLY A 190 3.21 3.13 -2.40
CA GLY A 190 3.81 2.93 -1.09
C GLY A 190 2.77 2.93 0.01
N ALA A 191 3.21 2.51 1.19
CA ALA A 191 2.44 2.52 2.42
C ALA A 191 3.21 3.30 3.50
N PHE A 192 2.49 3.97 4.37
CA PHE A 192 3.05 4.82 5.42
C PHE A 192 2.26 4.71 6.71
N ASP A 193 2.94 4.93 7.82
CA ASP A 193 2.33 5.11 9.13
C ASP A 193 3.16 6.06 9.99
N SER A 194 2.46 6.80 10.85
CA SER A 194 3.03 7.77 11.79
C SER A 194 2.53 7.47 13.20
N GLU A 195 2.74 8.33 14.18
CA GLU A 195 2.10 8.15 15.50
C GLU A 195 0.57 8.32 15.46
N THR A 196 0.04 9.00 14.45
CA THR A 196 -1.37 9.44 14.43
C THR A 196 -2.09 9.17 13.12
N ALA A 197 -1.40 8.63 12.12
CA ALA A 197 -1.88 8.41 10.76
C ALA A 197 -1.41 7.07 10.21
N SER A 198 -2.15 6.52 9.26
CA SER A 198 -1.67 5.48 8.35
C SER A 198 -2.24 5.71 6.96
N GLY A 199 -1.68 5.09 5.94
CA GLY A 199 -2.27 5.14 4.62
C GLY A 199 -1.47 4.45 3.55
N VAL A 200 -1.96 4.66 2.32
CA VAL A 200 -1.35 4.16 1.10
C VAL A 200 -1.45 5.22 0.02
N PHE A 201 -0.54 5.19 -0.93
CA PHE A 201 -0.65 5.92 -2.19
C PHE A 201 -0.27 5.02 -3.36
N TYR A 202 -0.81 5.30 -4.53
CA TYR A 202 -0.50 4.55 -5.74
C TYR A 202 -0.65 5.43 -6.97
N GLY A 203 0.04 5.04 -8.04
CA GLY A 203 -0.04 5.66 -9.35
C GLY A 203 0.13 4.62 -10.44
N THR A 204 -0.54 4.85 -11.58
CA THR A 204 -0.33 4.07 -12.79
C THR A 204 0.08 4.96 -13.95
N LYS A 205 0.98 4.46 -14.80
CA LYS A 205 1.54 5.16 -15.97
C LYS A 205 0.56 5.28 -17.14
#